data_AF-A0A7C3QID0-F1
#
_entry.id   AF-A0A7C3QID0-F1
#
_cell.length_a   1.000
_cell.length_b   1.000
_cell.length_c   1.000
_cell.angle_alpha   90.00
_cell.angle_beta   90.00
_cell.angle_gamma   90.00
#
_symmetry.space_group_name_H-M   'P 1'
#
loop_
_entity.id
_entity.type
_entity.pdbx_description
1 polymer ?
#
loop_
_entity_poly.entity_id
_entity_poly.type
_entity_poly.pdbx_seq_one_letter_code
_entity_poly.pdbx_strand_id
1 'polypeptide(L)'
;MSTPPHLVTPPVIIAATPVRPLAAPQPAIAPSLPPVCTVDLMTLDGSAIFGAQWKTKEAKIIEVPAIPDAMPEFTTTYDIEPHAGDAGFDDTAWPIILPTALAAKRGGGKVSFLWYRTLLTIPPRIGTFEPAGAKVVLALCVDDYAEIWVNGDLPRAAGRPSPATIQGFNMPQRLVLSDAVAPGETFQIAVFGINGPISAAPANTVWFREARIEFF
;
A
#
# COMPACT_ATOMS: atom_id res chain seq x y z
N MET A 1 -50.80 22.72 -45.97
CA MET A 1 -49.76 21.83 -45.39
C MET A 1 -49.61 22.22 -43.93
N SER A 2 -50.03 21.36 -43.01
CA SER A 2 -49.91 21.62 -41.57
C SER A 2 -48.56 21.11 -41.06
N THR A 3 -47.82 21.98 -40.37
CA THR A 3 -46.55 21.68 -39.70
C THR A 3 -46.81 20.74 -38.52
N PRO A 4 -46.03 19.65 -38.32
CA PRO A 4 -46.22 18.77 -37.18
C PRO A 4 -45.71 19.45 -35.89
N PRO A 5 -46.33 19.19 -34.72
CA PRO A 5 -45.88 19.76 -33.47
C PRO A 5 -44.56 19.12 -33.01
N HIS A 6 -43.60 19.94 -32.61
CA HIS A 6 -42.38 19.49 -31.94
C HIS A 6 -42.73 18.98 -30.54
N LEU A 7 -42.58 17.67 -30.34
CA LEU A 7 -42.60 17.05 -29.00
C LEU A 7 -41.29 17.43 -28.29
N VAL A 8 -41.40 18.27 -27.26
CA VAL A 8 -40.30 18.56 -26.33
C VAL A 8 -40.18 17.36 -25.40
N THR A 9 -39.11 16.58 -25.55
CA THR A 9 -38.76 15.50 -24.61
C THR A 9 -38.49 16.07 -23.22
N PRO A 10 -38.98 15.42 -22.14
CA PRO A 10 -38.70 15.85 -20.78
C PRO A 10 -37.20 15.78 -20.47
N PRO A 11 -36.69 16.63 -19.56
CA PRO A 11 -35.28 16.63 -19.20
C PRO A 11 -34.90 15.29 -18.56
N VAL A 12 -33.78 14.73 -19.04
CA VAL A 12 -33.15 13.56 -18.41
C VAL A 12 -32.62 14.00 -17.05
N ILE A 13 -33.22 13.48 -15.99
CA ILE A 13 -32.68 13.63 -14.63
C ILE A 13 -31.53 12.64 -14.51
N ILE A 14 -30.30 13.14 -14.68
CA ILE A 14 -29.10 12.37 -14.34
C ILE A 14 -29.05 12.35 -12.81
N ALA A 15 -29.39 11.21 -12.20
CA ALA A 15 -29.11 10.99 -10.79
C ALA A 15 -27.59 11.14 -10.60
N ALA A 16 -27.17 12.15 -9.83
CA ALA A 16 -25.78 12.31 -9.49
C ALA A 16 -25.33 11.05 -8.74
N THR A 17 -24.39 10.30 -9.32
CA THR A 17 -23.70 9.23 -8.60
C THR A 17 -23.17 9.83 -7.30
N PRO A 18 -23.44 9.22 -6.14
CA PRO A 18 -22.93 9.72 -4.87
C PRO A 18 -21.41 9.76 -4.96
N VAL A 19 -20.84 10.97 -4.94
CA VAL A 19 -19.40 11.17 -4.83
C VAL A 19 -19.01 10.61 -3.47
N ARG A 20 -18.33 9.45 -3.45
CA ARG A 20 -17.75 8.94 -2.22
C ARG A 20 -16.90 10.07 -1.63
N PRO A 21 -17.12 10.44 -0.35
CA PRO A 21 -16.33 11.50 0.27
C PRO A 21 -14.86 11.19 0.12
N LEU A 22 -14.07 12.20 -0.26
CA LEU A 22 -12.61 12.12 -0.24
C LEU A 22 -12.20 11.69 1.17
N ALA A 23 -11.40 10.62 1.28
CA ALA A 23 -10.76 10.29 2.54
C ALA A 23 -9.88 11.48 2.94
N ALA A 24 -10.33 12.23 3.95
CA ALA A 24 -9.58 13.26 4.63
C ALA A 24 -9.03 12.66 5.93
N PRO A 25 -7.79 12.99 6.34
CA PRO A 25 -6.92 14.04 5.82
C PRO A 25 -5.96 13.58 4.70
N GLN A 26 -5.34 14.56 4.02
CA GLN A 26 -4.26 14.32 3.05
C GLN A 26 -3.11 13.54 3.72
N PRO A 27 -2.52 12.53 3.06
CA PRO A 27 -1.36 11.83 3.61
C PRO A 27 -0.23 12.81 3.90
N ALA A 28 0.34 12.74 5.11
CA ALA A 28 1.46 13.57 5.49
C ALA A 28 2.66 13.30 4.57
N ILE A 29 3.35 14.38 4.16
CA ILE A 29 4.52 14.31 3.29
C ILE A 29 5.77 14.17 4.15
N ALA A 30 6.60 13.18 3.83
CA ALA A 30 7.86 12.96 4.50
C ALA A 30 8.84 14.14 4.26
N PRO A 31 9.65 14.54 5.26
CA PRO A 31 10.64 15.61 5.09
C PRO A 31 11.65 15.30 3.99
N SER A 32 12.12 16.34 3.29
CA SER A 32 13.22 16.24 2.31
C SER A 32 14.61 16.42 2.93
N LEU A 33 14.67 16.76 4.22
CA LEU A 33 15.91 16.83 5.00
C LEU A 33 16.49 15.42 5.18
N PRO A 34 17.79 15.27 5.50
CA PRO A 34 18.35 13.98 5.92
C PRO A 34 17.75 13.53 7.26
N PRO A 35 17.45 12.23 7.45
CA PRO A 35 17.01 11.70 8.73
C PRO A 35 18.13 11.75 9.77
N VAL A 36 17.77 11.97 11.05
CA VAL A 36 18.71 11.95 12.17
C VAL A 36 19.07 10.54 12.62
N CYS A 37 18.18 9.57 12.36
CA CYS A 37 18.41 8.14 12.58
C CYS A 37 17.73 7.36 11.46
N THR A 38 18.39 6.29 10.98
CA THR A 38 17.85 5.38 9.98
C THR A 38 18.15 3.95 10.40
N VAL A 39 17.14 3.09 10.29
CA VAL A 39 17.26 1.66 10.62
C VAL A 39 16.80 0.83 9.43
N ASP A 40 17.68 -0.04 8.94
CA ASP A 40 17.42 -0.92 7.80
C ASP A 40 16.64 -2.18 8.23
N LEU A 41 15.38 -2.28 7.79
CA LEU A 41 14.49 -3.39 8.11
C LEU A 41 14.85 -4.68 7.35
N MET A 42 15.73 -4.63 6.35
CA MET A 42 16.19 -5.81 5.62
C MET A 42 17.36 -6.52 6.32
N THR A 43 17.86 -5.97 7.43
CA THR A 43 18.86 -6.61 8.29
C THR A 43 18.19 -7.32 9.48
N LEU A 44 18.88 -8.33 10.02
CA LEU A 44 18.42 -9.00 11.25
C LEU A 44 18.35 -8.01 12.42
N ASP A 45 19.40 -7.23 12.64
CA ASP A 45 19.49 -6.28 13.74
C ASP A 45 18.46 -5.15 13.62
N GLY A 46 18.29 -4.59 12.42
CA GLY A 46 17.36 -3.49 12.19
C GLY A 46 15.89 -3.90 12.33
N SER A 47 15.51 -5.08 11.84
CA SER A 47 14.18 -5.63 12.14
C SER A 47 14.00 -5.95 13.62
N ALA A 48 15.02 -6.50 14.29
CA ALA A 48 14.97 -6.85 15.70
C ALA A 48 14.75 -5.64 16.62
N ILE A 49 15.27 -4.45 16.26
CA ILE A 49 15.04 -3.19 16.99
C ILE A 49 13.55 -2.90 17.16
N PHE A 50 12.72 -3.22 16.17
CA PHE A 50 11.27 -2.98 16.19
C PHE A 50 10.45 -4.22 16.56
N GLY A 51 11.10 -5.36 16.84
CA GLY A 51 10.43 -6.65 16.96
C GLY A 51 9.77 -7.11 15.66
N ALA A 52 10.23 -6.62 14.50
CA ALA A 52 9.62 -6.88 13.21
C ALA A 52 9.75 -8.36 12.83
N GLN A 53 8.62 -9.00 12.55
CA GLN A 53 8.56 -10.34 11.99
C GLN A 53 7.82 -10.28 10.66
N TRP A 54 8.57 -10.47 9.58
CA TRP A 54 8.04 -10.42 8.24
C TRP A 54 7.35 -11.72 7.87
N LYS A 55 6.14 -11.59 7.32
CA LYS A 55 5.36 -12.68 6.73
C LYS A 55 5.08 -12.36 5.28
N THR A 56 4.93 -13.39 4.46
CA THR A 56 4.59 -13.17 3.04
C THR A 56 3.65 -14.24 2.50
N LYS A 57 2.81 -13.83 1.56
CA LYS A 57 1.90 -14.72 0.83
C LYS A 57 1.67 -14.19 -0.59
N GLU A 58 1.57 -15.10 -1.54
CA GLU A 58 1.13 -14.75 -2.90
C GLU A 58 -0.32 -14.28 -2.88
N ALA A 59 -0.60 -13.23 -3.64
CA ALA A 59 -1.94 -12.79 -3.94
C ALA A 59 -2.34 -13.20 -5.36
N LYS A 60 -3.62 -13.49 -5.55
CA LYS A 60 -4.18 -13.98 -6.81
C LYS A 60 -5.29 -13.06 -7.28
N ILE A 61 -5.36 -12.90 -8.59
CA ILE A 61 -6.55 -12.36 -9.24
C ILE A 61 -7.61 -13.46 -9.22
N ILE A 62 -8.80 -13.15 -8.74
CA ILE A 62 -9.98 -14.01 -8.76
C ILE A 62 -11.10 -13.36 -9.56
N GLU A 63 -11.92 -14.16 -10.23
CA GLU A 63 -13.13 -13.66 -10.88
C GLU A 63 -14.27 -13.56 -9.85
N VAL A 64 -14.98 -12.44 -9.85
CA VAL A 64 -16.07 -12.12 -8.93
C VAL A 64 -17.25 -11.51 -9.70
N PRO A 65 -18.47 -11.44 -9.13
CA PRO A 65 -19.59 -10.73 -9.77
C PRO A 65 -19.25 -9.27 -10.06
N ALA A 66 -19.73 -8.76 -11.19
CA ALA A 66 -19.60 -7.34 -11.49
C ALA A 66 -20.35 -6.47 -10.46
N ILE A 67 -19.88 -5.24 -10.27
CA ILE A 67 -20.56 -4.27 -9.41
C ILE A 67 -21.91 -3.85 -10.02
N PRO A 68 -22.89 -3.39 -9.22
CA PRO A 68 -24.23 -3.04 -9.71
C PRO A 68 -24.25 -1.99 -10.83
N ASP A 69 -23.23 -1.13 -10.86
CA ASP A 69 -23.14 0.04 -11.76
C ASP A 69 -22.23 -0.22 -12.98
N ALA A 70 -21.79 -1.47 -13.19
CA ALA A 70 -20.94 -1.86 -14.32
C ALA A 70 -21.69 -1.75 -15.67
N MET A 71 -20.94 -1.73 -16.78
CA MET A 71 -21.57 -1.76 -18.10
C MET A 71 -22.35 -3.09 -18.29
N PRO A 72 -23.54 -3.07 -18.94
CA PRO A 72 -24.46 -4.20 -18.94
C PRO A 72 -23.91 -5.53 -19.49
N GLU A 73 -22.91 -5.48 -20.37
CA GLU A 73 -22.26 -6.65 -20.95
C GLU A 73 -21.28 -7.35 -19.99
N PHE A 74 -20.90 -6.72 -18.88
CA PHE A 74 -20.03 -7.32 -17.87
C PHE A 74 -20.85 -7.93 -16.75
N THR A 75 -20.92 -9.27 -16.72
CA THR A 75 -21.55 -10.03 -15.65
C THR A 75 -20.57 -10.38 -14.52
N THR A 76 -19.27 -10.42 -14.83
CA THR A 76 -18.16 -10.66 -13.89
C THR A 76 -17.09 -9.57 -14.01
N THR A 77 -16.23 -9.51 -13.01
CA THR A 77 -15.02 -8.68 -12.95
C THR A 77 -13.93 -9.42 -12.17
N TYR A 78 -12.83 -8.75 -11.87
CA TYR A 78 -11.72 -9.31 -11.12
C TYR A 78 -11.49 -8.58 -9.80
N ASP A 79 -11.10 -9.34 -8.77
CA ASP A 79 -10.63 -8.85 -7.48
C ASP A 79 -9.31 -9.55 -7.10
N ILE A 80 -8.67 -9.13 -6.01
CA ILE A 80 -7.46 -9.72 -5.45
C ILE A 80 -7.80 -10.48 -4.17
N GLU A 81 -7.27 -11.70 -4.03
CA GLU A 81 -7.24 -12.39 -2.75
C GLU A 81 -5.83 -12.78 -2.31
N PRO A 82 -5.52 -12.70 -1.00
CA PRO A 82 -6.37 -12.16 0.08
C PRO A 82 -6.38 -10.61 0.11
N HIS A 83 -7.40 -9.99 0.72
CA HIS A 83 -7.41 -8.57 1.11
C HIS A 83 -6.59 -8.33 2.38
N ALA A 84 -5.30 -8.63 2.32
CA ALA A 84 -4.42 -8.56 3.47
C ALA A 84 -3.91 -7.13 3.74
N GLY A 85 -4.68 -6.09 3.36
CA GLY A 85 -4.48 -4.71 3.79
C GLY A 85 -5.32 -4.35 5.01
N ASP A 86 -6.45 -5.05 5.19
CA ASP A 86 -7.49 -4.70 6.16
C ASP A 86 -7.05 -4.80 7.62
N ALA A 87 -7.65 -3.94 8.45
CA ALA A 87 -7.48 -3.98 9.89
C ALA A 87 -7.92 -5.35 10.45
N GLY A 88 -7.09 -5.94 11.30
CA GLY A 88 -7.42 -7.22 11.96
C GLY A 88 -7.34 -8.46 11.07
N PHE A 89 -6.85 -8.34 9.83
CA PHE A 89 -6.60 -9.50 8.97
C PHE A 89 -5.68 -10.52 9.67
N ASP A 90 -6.10 -11.79 9.68
CA ASP A 90 -5.37 -12.89 10.30
C ASP A 90 -4.31 -13.47 9.35
N ASP A 91 -3.06 -13.14 9.62
CA ASP A 91 -1.88 -13.67 8.93
C ASP A 91 -1.10 -14.70 9.78
N THR A 92 -1.69 -15.24 10.86
CA THR A 92 -0.99 -16.16 11.77
C THR A 92 -0.47 -17.42 11.08
N ALA A 93 -1.20 -17.92 10.08
CA ALA A 93 -0.82 -19.09 9.29
C ALA A 93 0.18 -18.80 8.16
N TRP A 94 0.58 -17.54 7.94
CA TRP A 94 1.49 -17.20 6.84
C TRP A 94 2.94 -17.58 7.16
N PRO A 95 3.72 -18.02 6.16
CA PRO A 95 5.14 -18.26 6.33
C PRO A 95 5.87 -17.00 6.80
N ILE A 96 6.61 -17.14 7.89
CA ILE A 96 7.56 -16.13 8.36
C ILE A 96 8.81 -16.21 7.48
N ILE A 97 9.34 -15.06 7.09
CA ILE A 97 10.59 -14.93 6.35
C ILE A 97 11.59 -14.13 7.17
N LEU A 98 12.87 -14.45 7.00
CA LEU A 98 13.93 -13.62 7.58
C LEU A 98 13.91 -12.22 6.93
N PRO A 99 14.27 -11.17 7.68
CA PRO A 99 14.49 -9.82 7.14
C PRO A 99 15.36 -9.80 5.88
N THR A 100 16.46 -10.58 5.87
CA THR A 100 17.37 -10.70 4.72
C THR A 100 16.71 -11.35 3.49
N ALA A 101 15.65 -12.12 3.69
CA ALA A 101 14.89 -12.76 2.62
C ALA A 101 13.81 -11.86 2.00
N LEU A 102 13.70 -10.59 2.42
CA LEU A 102 12.92 -9.56 1.71
C LEU A 102 13.51 -9.24 0.34
N ALA A 103 14.85 -9.32 0.21
CA ALA A 103 15.56 -9.15 -1.06
C ALA A 103 15.44 -10.38 -1.99
N ALA A 104 14.89 -11.49 -1.50
CA ALA A 104 14.75 -12.70 -2.30
C ALA A 104 13.64 -12.51 -3.34
N LYS A 105 13.96 -12.85 -4.59
CA LYS A 105 13.04 -12.87 -5.72
C LYS A 105 11.87 -13.83 -5.47
N ARG A 106 10.63 -13.37 -5.63
CA ARG A 106 9.41 -14.14 -5.36
C ARG A 106 8.35 -13.98 -6.46
N GLY A 107 7.48 -14.99 -6.57
CA GLY A 107 6.41 -15.05 -7.56
C GLY A 107 6.81 -15.76 -8.86
N GLY A 108 5.81 -16.07 -9.69
CA GLY A 108 6.00 -16.72 -10.99
C GLY A 108 6.46 -15.78 -12.12
N GLY A 109 6.62 -14.49 -11.81
CA GLY A 109 6.90 -13.44 -12.77
C GLY A 109 5.68 -12.98 -13.56
N LYS A 110 5.90 -12.27 -14.68
CA LYS A 110 4.82 -11.63 -15.46
C LYS A 110 4.01 -10.68 -14.58
N VAL A 111 2.68 -10.74 -14.61
CA VAL A 111 1.85 -10.02 -13.66
C VAL A 111 1.61 -10.94 -12.47
N SER A 112 2.25 -10.63 -11.34
CA SER A 112 2.16 -11.42 -10.10
C SER A 112 2.17 -10.49 -8.90
N PHE A 113 1.56 -10.95 -7.80
CA PHE A 113 1.32 -10.12 -6.62
C PHE A 113 1.79 -10.83 -5.36
N LEU A 114 2.41 -10.09 -4.46
CA LEU A 114 2.77 -10.60 -3.13
C LEU A 114 2.37 -9.62 -2.06
N TRP A 115 1.80 -10.16 -0.99
CA TRP A 115 1.68 -9.46 0.27
C TRP A 115 2.89 -9.70 1.14
N TYR A 116 3.32 -8.64 1.82
CA TYR A 116 4.26 -8.69 2.92
C TYR A 116 3.66 -7.99 4.13
N ARG A 117 3.71 -8.62 5.30
CA ARG A 117 3.14 -8.07 6.53
C ARG A 117 4.15 -8.10 7.66
N THR A 118 4.14 -7.07 8.49
CA THR A 118 4.89 -7.03 9.75
C THR A 118 4.18 -6.11 10.75
N LEU A 119 4.35 -6.39 12.03
CA LEU A 119 4.08 -5.44 13.11
C LEU A 119 5.39 -4.78 13.50
N LEU A 120 5.39 -3.46 13.65
CA LEU A 120 6.55 -2.69 14.15
C LEU A 120 6.18 -2.08 15.50
N THR A 121 7.06 -2.18 16.48
CA THR A 121 6.92 -1.50 17.77
C THR A 121 8.08 -0.54 17.96
N ILE A 122 7.78 0.72 18.27
CA ILE A 122 8.80 1.75 18.45
C ILE A 122 9.51 1.53 19.78
N PRO A 123 10.83 1.30 19.80
CA PRO A 123 11.55 1.07 21.05
C PRO A 123 11.73 2.40 21.81
N PRO A 124 12.02 2.36 23.12
CA PRO A 124 12.41 3.55 23.88
C PRO A 124 13.76 4.14 23.43
N ARG A 125 14.61 3.34 22.77
CA ARG A 125 15.94 3.76 22.31
C ARG A 125 16.42 2.97 21.11
N ILE A 126 17.17 3.62 20.22
CA ILE A 126 17.89 3.01 19.09
C ILE A 126 19.35 3.42 19.21
N GLY A 127 20.21 2.54 19.72
CA GLY A 127 21.60 2.92 20.04
C GLY A 127 21.65 4.04 21.09
N THR A 128 22.09 5.23 20.70
CA THR A 128 22.09 6.44 21.55
C THR A 128 20.94 7.40 21.25
N PHE A 129 20.09 7.10 20.25
CA PHE A 129 18.98 7.94 19.83
C PHE A 129 17.70 7.59 20.59
N GLU A 130 16.97 8.58 21.08
CA GLU A 130 15.68 8.43 21.76
C GLU A 130 14.54 8.83 20.79
N PRO A 131 13.70 7.88 20.32
CA PRO A 131 12.69 8.17 19.31
C PRO A 131 11.54 9.09 19.76
N ALA A 132 11.34 9.27 21.07
CA ALA A 132 10.19 9.97 21.60
C ALA A 132 10.05 11.39 21.02
N GLY A 133 8.89 11.70 20.44
CA GLY A 133 8.58 12.98 19.81
C GLY A 133 9.13 13.17 18.40
N ALA A 134 9.93 12.24 17.87
CA ALA A 134 10.42 12.30 16.50
C ALA A 134 9.31 11.96 15.49
N LYS A 135 9.42 12.50 14.28
CA LYS A 135 8.59 12.06 13.15
C LYS A 135 9.16 10.76 12.60
N VAL A 136 8.28 9.79 12.36
CA VAL A 136 8.65 8.46 11.86
C VAL A 136 8.14 8.29 10.44
N VAL A 137 9.04 7.86 9.55
CA VAL A 137 8.73 7.60 8.14
C VAL A 137 9.14 6.17 7.81
N LEU A 138 8.21 5.40 7.24
CA LEU A 138 8.50 4.16 6.54
C LEU A 138 8.95 4.51 5.12
N ALA A 139 10.19 4.18 4.80
CA ALA A 139 10.72 4.32 3.45
C ALA A 139 10.99 2.93 2.86
N LEU A 140 10.39 2.62 1.72
CA LEU A 140 10.58 1.34 1.04
C LEU A 140 10.54 1.51 -0.48
N CYS A 141 11.13 0.55 -1.19
CA CYS A 141 10.99 0.38 -2.63
C CYS A 141 10.85 -1.12 -2.90
N VAL A 142 9.75 -1.49 -3.54
CA VAL A 142 9.53 -2.83 -4.08
C VAL A 142 9.89 -2.80 -5.57
N ASP A 143 10.39 -3.90 -6.10
CA ASP A 143 10.57 -4.07 -7.55
C ASP A 143 9.25 -3.73 -8.27
N ASP A 144 9.32 -2.83 -9.24
CA ASP A 144 8.24 -2.31 -10.05
C ASP A 144 7.25 -1.40 -9.28
N TYR A 145 6.29 -1.94 -8.52
CA TYR A 145 5.27 -1.12 -7.84
C TYR A 145 4.86 -1.67 -6.47
N ALA A 146 4.34 -0.78 -5.60
CA ALA A 146 3.72 -1.18 -4.35
C ALA A 146 2.53 -0.30 -3.93
N GLU A 147 1.67 -0.88 -3.10
CA GLU A 147 0.72 -0.17 -2.23
C GLU A 147 1.03 -0.50 -0.76
N ILE A 148 0.89 0.48 0.14
CA ILE A 148 1.25 0.36 1.54
C ILE A 148 0.03 0.69 2.39
N TRP A 149 -0.38 -0.30 3.18
CA TRP A 149 -1.44 -0.18 4.17
C TRP A 149 -0.80 -0.06 5.55
N VAL A 150 -1.32 0.88 6.36
CA VAL A 150 -0.88 1.09 7.75
C VAL A 150 -2.11 1.02 8.63
N ASN A 151 -2.10 0.11 9.61
CA ASN A 151 -3.20 -0.09 10.56
C ASN A 151 -4.58 -0.31 9.91
N GLY A 152 -4.61 -0.90 8.71
CA GLY A 152 -5.85 -1.14 7.96
C GLY A 152 -6.23 -0.04 6.97
N ASP A 153 -5.49 1.07 6.93
CA ASP A 153 -5.78 2.18 6.04
C ASP A 153 -4.80 2.23 4.86
N LEU A 154 -5.33 2.51 3.67
CA LEU A 154 -4.58 2.91 2.48
C LEU A 154 -4.88 4.39 2.18
N PRO A 155 -4.15 5.34 2.78
CA PRO A 155 -4.42 6.76 2.64
C PRO A 155 -4.33 7.16 1.16
N ARG A 156 -5.41 7.65 0.55
CA ARG A 156 -5.41 8.13 -0.84
C ARG A 156 -6.59 9.05 -1.11
N ALA A 157 -6.42 9.95 -2.07
CA ALA A 157 -7.46 10.85 -2.52
C ALA A 157 -7.35 11.07 -4.04
N ALA A 158 -8.49 11.12 -4.73
CA ALA A 158 -8.52 11.36 -6.16
C ALA A 158 -7.84 12.70 -6.53
N GLY A 159 -7.01 12.68 -7.57
CA GLY A 159 -6.28 13.86 -8.04
C GLY A 159 -5.13 14.33 -7.14
N ARG A 160 -4.72 13.53 -6.14
CA ARG A 160 -3.61 13.87 -5.23
C ARG A 160 -2.56 12.75 -5.20
N PRO A 161 -1.27 13.10 -5.11
CA PRO A 161 -0.24 12.11 -4.79
C PRO A 161 -0.52 11.46 -3.43
N SER A 162 -0.28 10.15 -3.35
CA SER A 162 -0.24 9.44 -2.07
C SER A 162 1.00 8.55 -2.01
N PRO A 163 1.91 8.75 -1.05
CA PRO A 163 3.06 7.86 -0.84
C PRO A 163 2.66 6.41 -0.53
N ALA A 164 1.40 6.17 -0.16
CA ALA A 164 0.87 4.85 0.12
C ALA A 164 0.46 4.10 -1.16
N THR A 165 0.24 4.77 -2.29
CA THR A 165 -0.10 4.14 -3.58
C THR A 165 1.09 4.15 -4.54
N ILE A 166 0.97 3.44 -5.67
CA ILE A 166 1.99 3.36 -6.72
C ILE A 166 2.52 4.75 -7.11
N GLN A 167 3.81 5.00 -6.85
CA GLN A 167 4.47 6.26 -7.20
C GLN A 167 5.09 6.27 -8.59
N GLY A 168 5.37 5.09 -9.16
CA GLY A 168 6.06 4.93 -10.43
C GLY A 168 6.90 3.66 -10.45
N PHE A 169 7.52 3.39 -11.58
CA PHE A 169 8.31 2.17 -11.80
C PHE A 169 9.60 2.19 -10.98
N ASN A 170 9.74 1.26 -10.04
CA ASN A 170 10.89 1.15 -9.14
C ASN A 170 11.14 2.45 -8.33
N MET A 171 10.05 3.14 -7.95
CA MET A 171 10.11 4.39 -7.21
C MET A 171 10.01 4.18 -5.70
N PRO A 172 10.90 4.79 -4.90
CA PRO A 172 10.78 4.81 -3.45
C PRO A 172 9.46 5.44 -2.97
N GLN A 173 8.84 4.80 -1.99
CA GLN A 173 7.68 5.27 -1.25
C GLN A 173 8.11 5.66 0.16
N ARG A 174 7.79 6.90 0.56
CA ARG A 174 8.12 7.45 1.89
C ARG A 174 6.85 7.89 2.59
N LEU A 175 6.32 7.01 3.44
CA LEU A 175 5.06 7.19 4.15
C LEU A 175 5.32 7.61 5.60
N VAL A 176 4.75 8.73 6.02
CA VAL A 176 4.77 9.15 7.43
C VAL A 176 3.89 8.19 8.24
N LEU A 177 4.46 7.56 9.25
CA LEU A 177 3.75 6.70 10.20
C LEU A 177 3.20 7.51 11.39
N SER A 178 3.99 8.46 11.89
CA SER A 178 3.61 9.36 12.99
C SER A 178 4.39 10.67 12.89
N ASP A 179 3.74 11.78 13.24
CA ASP A 179 4.36 13.12 13.30
C ASP A 179 5.18 13.34 14.57
N ALA A 180 4.86 12.62 15.66
CA ALA A 180 5.54 12.67 16.94
C ALA A 180 5.27 11.37 17.69
N VAL A 181 6.21 10.43 17.61
CA VAL A 181 6.00 9.05 18.07
C VAL A 181 6.22 8.88 19.57
N ALA A 182 5.50 7.94 20.19
CA ALA A 182 5.77 7.50 21.55
C ALA A 182 6.47 6.12 21.59
N PRO A 183 7.38 5.87 22.55
CA PRO A 183 7.84 4.51 22.81
C PRO A 183 6.69 3.55 23.07
N GLY A 184 6.76 2.36 22.48
CA GLY A 184 5.70 1.34 22.55
C GLY A 184 4.58 1.52 21.53
N GLU A 185 4.54 2.63 20.78
CA GLU A 185 3.59 2.80 19.68
C GLU A 185 3.84 1.73 18.61
N THR A 186 2.75 1.17 18.07
CA THR A 186 2.82 0.05 17.13
C THR A 186 2.19 0.38 15.79
N PHE A 187 2.76 -0.14 14.71
CA PHE A 187 2.25 0.01 13.35
C PHE A 187 2.14 -1.36 12.69
N GLN A 188 0.93 -1.75 12.29
CA GLN A 188 0.70 -2.89 11.43
C GLN A 188 0.91 -2.45 9.98
N ILE A 189 1.95 -2.98 9.34
CA ILE A 189 2.31 -2.66 7.96
C ILE A 189 1.92 -3.82 7.07
N ALA A 190 1.19 -3.54 5.99
CA ALA A 190 0.97 -4.48 4.90
C ALA A 190 1.36 -3.84 3.56
N VAL A 191 2.26 -4.49 2.84
CA VAL A 191 2.77 -4.03 1.55
C VAL A 191 2.29 -4.98 0.47
N PHE A 192 1.53 -4.44 -0.49
CA PHE A 192 1.11 -5.14 -1.68
C PHE A 192 2.10 -4.88 -2.81
N GLY A 193 3.02 -5.81 -3.06
CA GLY A 193 3.98 -5.75 -4.14
C GLY A 193 3.37 -6.24 -5.45
N ILE A 194 3.61 -5.51 -6.54
CA ILE A 194 3.01 -5.76 -7.85
C ILE A 194 4.14 -5.84 -8.90
N ASN A 195 4.34 -7.02 -9.48
CA ASN A 195 5.29 -7.21 -10.57
C ASN A 195 4.76 -6.60 -11.87
N GLY A 196 5.57 -5.79 -12.56
CA GLY A 196 5.11 -5.02 -13.72
C GLY A 196 6.22 -4.54 -14.67
N PRO A 197 5.92 -3.73 -15.69
CA PRO A 197 4.64 -3.08 -15.98
C PRO A 197 3.50 -4.06 -16.31
N ILE A 198 2.28 -3.75 -15.87
CA ILE A 198 1.11 -4.65 -16.05
C ILE A 198 0.75 -4.81 -17.53
N SER A 199 0.84 -3.75 -18.33
CA SER A 199 0.54 -3.77 -19.77
C SER A 199 1.62 -4.45 -20.62
N ALA A 200 2.81 -4.68 -20.06
CA ALA A 200 3.97 -5.23 -20.73
C ALA A 200 4.68 -6.25 -19.81
N ALA A 201 3.93 -7.31 -19.48
CA ALA A 201 4.28 -8.26 -18.43
C ALA A 201 5.76 -8.71 -18.50
N PRO A 202 6.57 -8.37 -17.48
CA PRO A 202 8.01 -8.54 -17.51
C PRO A 202 8.43 -10.02 -17.36
N ALA A 203 9.70 -10.31 -17.63
CA ALA A 203 10.32 -11.62 -17.39
C ALA A 203 11.18 -11.63 -16.10
N ASN A 204 10.73 -10.91 -15.07
CA ASN A 204 11.32 -10.84 -13.73
C ASN A 204 10.31 -11.35 -12.69
N THR A 205 10.52 -11.01 -11.42
CA THR A 205 9.79 -11.43 -10.22
C THR A 205 9.72 -10.24 -9.26
N VAL A 206 8.98 -10.30 -8.16
CA VAL A 206 8.89 -9.16 -7.22
C VAL A 206 9.69 -9.40 -5.93
N TRP A 207 10.31 -8.35 -5.38
CA TRP A 207 11.06 -8.37 -4.12
C TRP A 207 11.25 -6.94 -3.57
N PHE A 208 11.71 -6.80 -2.33
CA PHE A 208 12.11 -5.49 -1.78
C PHE A 208 13.50 -5.10 -2.27
N ARG A 209 13.63 -3.89 -2.82
CA ARG A 209 14.91 -3.25 -3.08
C ARG A 209 15.46 -2.55 -1.83
N GLU A 210 14.57 -1.96 -1.04
CA GLU A 210 14.90 -1.30 0.23
C GLU A 210 13.68 -1.34 1.17
N ALA A 211 13.93 -1.39 2.48
CA ALA A 211 12.94 -1.14 3.52
C ALA A 211 13.64 -0.59 4.76
N ARG A 212 13.24 0.58 5.24
CA ARG A 212 13.85 1.24 6.39
C ARG A 212 12.86 2.13 7.14
N ILE A 213 13.18 2.37 8.41
CA ILE A 213 12.54 3.42 9.22
C ILE A 213 13.49 4.61 9.31
N GLU A 214 12.96 5.80 9.01
CA GLU A 214 13.65 7.08 9.09
C GLU A 214 13.03 7.92 10.21
N PHE A 215 13.87 8.55 11.03
CA PHE A 215 13.47 9.48 12.10
C PHE A 215 13.94 10.90 11.78
N PHE A 216 13.09 11.89 12.06
CA PHE A 216 13.34 13.32 11.87
C PHE A 216 13.03 14.12 13.13
#